data_AF-W2SVJ5-F1
#
_entry.id   AF-W2SVJ5-F1
#
_cell.length_a   1.000
_cell.length_b   1.000
_cell.length_c   1.000
_cell.angle_alpha   90.00
_cell.angle_beta   90.00
_cell.angle_gamma   90.00
#
_symmetry.space_group_name_H-M   'P 1'
#
loop_
_entity.id
_entity.type
_entity.pdbx_description
1 polymer ?
#
loop_
_entity_poly.entity_id
_entity_poly.type
_entity_poly.pdbx_seq_one_letter_code
_entity_poly.pdbx_strand_id
1 'polypeptide(L)'
;MYKNHAFRQYYELAEKLLSLAQDPNLHWRHVDMAQAFLSLLVRRDIPYPEPVLRMWVRLLIHDTVKARRMATAVVASWLKLNKPKAVKREWVIPNKEPNTSVGARWPIHYGIRNDNRCMMYEEELLPQTEEEWNKFQFCGKQHWGFYTWPEKLITYAPLGEQNAIDRTDKDLSETESFIVETFRDPEFSAKMRTLFAVEESKDEAFNAVNFSLFQGLFRCFNDILCSVFKEHLEVLILSPKGADQKLASEIVAGLINGSKLWKWGRQKRMWTWLSPLLTRAFENMKEEAMRNWGVCVATICGCSESRMLKPLLDILFSLISRPTESAFAAQS
;
A
#
# COMPACT_ATOMS: atom_id res chain seq x y z
N MET A 1 7.32 16.92 -34.30
CA MET A 1 7.12 15.83 -35.28
C MET A 1 7.61 14.48 -34.76
N TYR A 2 8.89 14.32 -34.36
CA TYR A 2 9.44 13.04 -33.86
C TYR A 2 8.73 12.44 -32.63
N LYS A 3 8.32 13.26 -31.64
CA LYS A 3 7.57 12.77 -30.47
C LYS A 3 6.27 12.06 -30.88
N ASN A 4 5.49 12.65 -31.78
CA ASN A 4 4.21 12.08 -32.23
C ASN A 4 4.40 10.75 -32.98
N HIS A 5 5.50 10.58 -33.70
CA HIS A 5 5.81 9.32 -34.37
C HIS A 5 6.16 8.21 -33.37
N ALA A 6 7.00 8.50 -32.38
CA ALA A 6 7.35 7.54 -31.33
C ALA A 6 6.15 7.14 -30.46
N PHE A 7 5.25 8.10 -30.14
CA PHE A 7 3.99 7.82 -29.45
C PHE A 7 3.13 6.85 -30.25
N ARG A 8 2.97 7.09 -31.56
CA ARG A 8 2.18 6.22 -32.43
C ARG A 8 2.76 4.80 -32.51
N GLN A 9 4.08 4.67 -32.69
CA GLN A 9 4.75 3.36 -32.73
C GLN A 9 4.59 2.57 -31.43
N TYR A 10 4.58 3.24 -30.27
CA TYR A 10 4.32 2.60 -28.98
C TYR A 10 2.94 1.96 -28.93
N TYR A 11 1.89 2.71 -29.28
CA TYR A 11 0.52 2.19 -29.25
C TYR A 11 0.29 1.12 -30.31
N GLU A 12 0.84 1.28 -31.52
CA GLU A 12 0.78 0.26 -32.58
C GLU A 12 1.49 -1.05 -32.17
N LEU A 13 2.63 -0.96 -31.48
CA LEU A 13 3.32 -2.13 -30.94
C LEU A 13 2.48 -2.80 -29.85
N ALA A 14 1.94 -2.03 -28.91
CA ALA A 14 1.13 -2.56 -27.83
C ALA A 14 -0.14 -3.23 -28.34
N GLU A 15 -0.79 -2.67 -29.37
CA GLU A 15 -1.96 -3.24 -30.02
C GLU A 15 -1.66 -4.59 -30.68
N LYS A 16 -0.56 -4.69 -31.45
CA LYS A 16 -0.12 -5.95 -32.07
C LYS A 16 0.25 -7.01 -31.04
N LEU A 17 0.89 -6.62 -29.94
CA LEU A 17 1.21 -7.55 -28.87
C LEU A 17 -0.04 -7.99 -28.11
N LEU A 18 -1.03 -7.10 -27.92
CA LEU A 18 -2.30 -7.43 -27.31
C LEU A 18 -3.07 -8.46 -28.13
N SER A 19 -3.13 -8.28 -29.46
CA SER A 19 -3.80 -9.25 -30.33
C SER A 19 -3.16 -10.65 -30.23
N LEU A 20 -1.83 -10.72 -30.15
CA LEU A 20 -1.12 -11.99 -29.94
C LEU A 20 -1.35 -12.57 -28.54
N ALA A 21 -1.41 -11.72 -27.51
CA ALA A 21 -1.62 -12.14 -26.13
C ALA A 21 -3.04 -12.67 -25.85
N GLN A 22 -3.98 -12.41 -26.75
CA GLN A 22 -5.39 -12.82 -26.66
C GLN A 22 -5.81 -13.83 -27.73
N ASP A 23 -4.90 -14.24 -28.61
CA ASP A 23 -5.21 -15.18 -29.69
C ASP A 23 -5.37 -16.61 -29.14
N PRO A 24 -6.58 -17.20 -29.18
CA PRO A 24 -6.82 -18.55 -28.66
C PRO A 24 -6.17 -19.65 -29.50
N ASN A 25 -5.80 -19.35 -30.75
CA ASN A 25 -5.16 -20.31 -31.65
C ASN A 25 -3.63 -20.25 -31.56
N LEU A 26 -3.09 -19.24 -30.88
CA LEU A 26 -1.65 -19.08 -30.75
C LEU A 26 -1.13 -20.01 -29.65
N HIS A 27 -0.07 -20.75 -29.97
CA HIS A 27 0.57 -21.64 -29.01
C HIS A 27 0.97 -20.87 -27.73
N TRP A 28 0.64 -21.40 -26.56
CA TRP A 28 0.75 -20.73 -25.25
C TRP A 28 2.11 -20.06 -24.99
N ARG A 29 3.22 -20.64 -25.48
CA ARG A 29 4.56 -20.03 -25.36
C ARG A 29 4.67 -18.66 -26.03
N HIS A 30 4.01 -18.47 -27.16
CA HIS A 30 4.01 -17.19 -27.87
C HIS A 30 3.05 -16.18 -27.22
N VAL A 31 1.94 -16.66 -26.66
CA VAL A 31 1.06 -15.84 -25.80
C VAL A 31 1.83 -15.31 -24.59
N ASP A 32 2.55 -16.19 -23.89
CA ASP A 32 3.43 -15.84 -22.78
C ASP A 32 4.50 -14.82 -23.17
N MET A 33 5.08 -14.96 -24.36
CA MET A 33 6.09 -14.03 -24.88
C MET A 33 5.48 -12.66 -25.20
N ALA A 34 4.30 -12.61 -25.80
CA ALA A 34 3.58 -11.37 -26.05
C ALA A 34 3.22 -10.65 -24.75
N GLN A 35 2.71 -11.39 -23.76
CA GLN A 35 2.45 -10.89 -22.41
C GLN A 35 3.74 -10.35 -21.74
N ALA A 36 4.86 -11.05 -21.89
CA ALA A 36 6.14 -10.59 -21.36
C ALA A 36 6.57 -9.26 -21.99
N PHE A 37 6.48 -9.13 -23.32
CA PHE A 37 6.78 -7.87 -23.99
C PHE A 37 5.82 -6.74 -23.58
N LEU A 38 4.52 -7.01 -23.44
CA LEU A 38 3.55 -6.03 -22.94
C LEU A 38 3.90 -5.54 -21.53
N SER A 39 4.39 -6.42 -20.65
CA SER A 39 4.77 -6.04 -19.29
C SER A 39 5.93 -5.04 -19.25
N LEU A 40 6.81 -5.06 -20.26
CA LEU A 40 7.94 -4.15 -20.40
C LEU A 40 7.53 -2.76 -20.93
N LEU A 41 6.30 -2.61 -21.43
CA LEU A 41 5.79 -1.34 -21.98
C LEU A 41 5.25 -0.39 -20.90
N VAL A 42 5.24 -0.78 -19.62
CA VAL A 42 4.82 0.07 -18.51
C VAL A 42 5.86 1.17 -18.28
N ARG A 43 5.47 2.43 -18.50
CA ARG A 43 6.39 3.58 -18.54
C ARG A 43 5.85 4.80 -17.79
N ARG A 44 6.75 5.67 -17.32
CA ARG A 44 6.40 6.89 -16.56
C ARG A 44 5.96 8.06 -17.44
N ASP A 45 6.47 8.11 -18.66
CA ASP A 45 6.39 9.27 -19.55
C ASP A 45 5.22 9.20 -20.55
N ILE A 46 4.55 8.05 -20.62
CA ILE A 46 3.47 7.76 -21.56
C ILE A 46 2.39 6.92 -20.85
N PRO A 47 1.09 7.25 -21.04
CA PRO A 47 0.02 6.42 -20.52
C PRO A 47 0.09 4.99 -21.04
N TYR A 48 -0.11 4.02 -20.14
CA TYR A 48 -0.18 2.62 -20.54
C TYR A 48 -1.51 2.36 -21.28
N PRO A 49 -1.51 1.62 -22.40
CA PRO A 49 -2.72 1.41 -23.20
C PRO A 49 -3.80 0.75 -22.39
N GLU A 50 -4.97 1.39 -22.37
CA GLU A 50 -6.12 1.01 -21.57
C GLU A 50 -6.61 -0.42 -21.86
N PRO A 51 -6.72 -0.88 -23.12
CA PRO A 51 -7.15 -2.26 -23.41
C PRO A 51 -6.16 -3.31 -22.88
N VAL A 52 -4.87 -2.99 -22.91
CA VAL A 52 -3.81 -3.85 -22.38
C VAL A 52 -3.93 -3.95 -20.87
N LEU A 53 -4.18 -2.85 -20.16
CA LEU A 53 -4.40 -2.87 -18.73
C LEU A 53 -5.62 -3.71 -18.35
N ARG A 54 -6.74 -3.60 -19.09
CA ARG A 54 -7.92 -4.43 -18.83
C ARG A 54 -7.62 -5.92 -18.91
N MET A 55 -6.81 -6.32 -19.89
CA MET A 55 -6.32 -7.70 -19.98
C MET A 55 -5.55 -8.08 -18.71
N TRP A 56 -4.60 -7.26 -18.24
CA TRP A 56 -3.84 -7.57 -17.03
C TRP A 56 -4.71 -7.70 -15.78
N VAL A 57 -5.72 -6.84 -15.60
CA VAL A 57 -6.64 -6.94 -14.46
C VAL A 57 -7.40 -8.27 -14.50
N ARG A 58 -7.89 -8.69 -15.67
CA ARG A 58 -8.54 -10.01 -15.84
C ARG A 58 -7.58 -11.16 -15.56
N LEU A 59 -6.31 -11.01 -15.94
CA LEU A 59 -5.28 -12.02 -15.72
C LEU A 59 -4.87 -12.18 -14.25
N LEU A 60 -5.32 -11.32 -13.33
CA LEU A 60 -5.10 -11.52 -11.89
C LEU A 60 -5.73 -12.82 -11.37
N ILE A 61 -6.77 -13.34 -12.03
CA ILE A 61 -7.42 -14.62 -11.67
C ILE A 61 -7.18 -15.72 -12.72
N HIS A 62 -6.18 -15.55 -13.59
CA HIS A 62 -5.84 -16.53 -14.61
C HIS A 62 -5.40 -17.85 -13.97
N ASP A 63 -5.62 -19.00 -14.61
CA ASP A 63 -5.37 -20.29 -13.96
C ASP A 63 -3.86 -20.59 -13.79
N THR A 64 -3.01 -19.97 -14.59
CA THR A 64 -1.54 -20.09 -14.48
C THR A 64 -0.92 -19.09 -13.52
N VAL A 65 -0.11 -19.58 -12.57
CA VAL A 65 0.64 -18.75 -11.59
C VAL A 65 1.50 -17.69 -12.29
N LYS A 66 2.15 -18.05 -13.40
CA LYS A 66 3.00 -17.14 -14.17
C LYS A 66 2.23 -15.91 -14.65
N ALA A 67 1.05 -16.09 -15.24
CA ALA A 67 0.23 -14.99 -15.74
C ALA A 67 -0.24 -14.08 -14.58
N ARG A 68 -0.67 -14.68 -13.47
CA ARG A 68 -1.09 -13.92 -12.28
C ARG A 68 0.05 -13.08 -11.69
N ARG A 69 1.25 -13.65 -11.54
CA ARG A 69 2.43 -12.89 -11.06
C ARG A 69 2.78 -11.70 -11.95
N MET A 70 2.73 -11.89 -13.27
CA MET A 70 2.95 -10.79 -14.22
C MET A 70 1.84 -9.74 -14.13
N ALA A 71 0.58 -10.16 -14.06
CA ALA A 71 -0.56 -9.28 -13.86
C ALA A 71 -0.44 -8.45 -12.58
N THR A 72 -0.15 -9.08 -11.44
CA THR A 72 0.05 -8.40 -10.16
C THR A 72 1.15 -7.34 -10.28
N ALA A 73 2.31 -7.70 -10.88
CA ALA A 73 3.41 -6.76 -11.05
C ALA A 73 3.05 -5.56 -11.96
N VAL A 74 2.36 -5.81 -13.08
CA VAL A 74 1.95 -4.76 -14.02
C VAL A 74 0.88 -3.86 -13.41
N VAL A 75 -0.17 -4.42 -12.82
CA VAL A 75 -1.26 -3.65 -12.19
C VAL A 75 -0.73 -2.84 -11.01
N ALA A 76 0.10 -3.43 -10.14
CA ALA A 76 0.75 -2.70 -9.04
C ALA A 76 1.64 -1.54 -9.56
N SER A 77 2.38 -1.77 -10.64
CA SER A 77 3.20 -0.73 -11.27
C SER A 77 2.34 0.38 -11.85
N TRP A 78 1.26 0.04 -12.54
CA TRP A 78 0.32 1.02 -13.08
C TRP A 78 -0.32 1.87 -11.97
N LEU A 79 -0.78 1.26 -10.86
CA LEU A 79 -1.29 1.97 -9.68
C LEU A 79 -0.23 2.84 -9.00
N LYS A 80 1.06 2.52 -9.14
CA LYS A 80 2.15 3.36 -8.63
C LYS A 80 2.37 4.60 -9.48
N LEU A 81 2.28 4.44 -10.80
CA LEU A 81 2.50 5.51 -11.78
C LEU A 81 1.30 6.46 -11.87
N ASN A 82 0.08 5.94 -11.74
CA ASN A 82 -1.17 6.70 -11.90
C ASN A 82 -1.80 7.12 -10.57
N LYS A 83 -1.06 7.01 -9.46
CA LYS A 83 -1.56 7.47 -8.16
C LYS A 83 -1.93 8.97 -8.20
N PRO A 84 -3.00 9.39 -7.51
CA PRO A 84 -3.35 10.80 -7.38
C PRO A 84 -2.21 11.63 -6.81
N LYS A 85 -2.06 12.85 -7.32
CA LYS A 85 -1.02 13.78 -6.89
C LYS A 85 -1.45 14.49 -5.62
N ALA A 86 -0.90 14.04 -4.50
CA ALA A 86 -1.05 14.72 -3.22
C ALA A 86 -0.37 16.09 -3.20
N VAL A 87 -0.97 17.04 -2.50
CA VAL A 87 -0.46 18.39 -2.30
C VAL A 87 0.76 18.33 -1.38
N LYS A 88 1.83 19.03 -1.77
CA LYS A 88 3.03 19.19 -0.95
C LYS A 88 3.33 20.66 -0.77
N ARG A 89 3.83 21.02 0.40
CA ARG A 89 4.23 22.40 0.74
C ARG A 89 5.47 22.40 1.59
N GLU A 90 6.09 23.58 1.69
CA GLU A 90 7.11 23.83 2.68
C GLU A 90 6.50 23.77 4.07
N TRP A 91 7.10 22.97 4.95
CA TRP A 91 6.75 22.96 6.37
C TRP A 91 7.84 23.68 7.15
N VAL A 92 7.43 24.71 7.88
CA VAL A 92 8.29 25.46 8.78
C VAL A 92 8.47 24.64 10.06
N ILE A 93 9.71 24.24 10.32
CA ILE A 93 10.07 23.44 11.50
C ILE A 93 9.83 24.29 12.77
N PRO A 94 8.97 23.85 13.69
CA PRO A 94 8.77 24.54 14.96
C PRO A 94 10.06 24.57 15.78
N ASN A 95 10.36 25.70 16.42
CA ASN A 95 11.48 25.83 17.36
C ASN A 95 12.84 25.38 16.78
N LYS A 96 13.10 25.63 15.49
CA LYS A 96 14.35 25.24 14.81
C LYS A 96 15.59 25.76 15.56
N GLU A 97 16.47 24.85 15.96
CA GLU A 97 17.69 25.16 16.71
C GLU A 97 18.78 25.76 15.79
N PRO A 98 19.74 26.54 16.33
CA PRO A 98 20.89 26.99 15.55
C PRO A 98 21.79 25.80 15.19
N ASN A 99 22.54 25.92 14.09
CA ASN A 99 23.50 24.90 13.65
C ASN A 99 22.90 23.51 13.32
N THR A 100 21.58 23.41 13.07
CA THR A 100 20.90 22.15 12.71
C THR A 100 20.47 22.09 11.24
N SER A 101 21.07 22.85 10.33
CA SER A 101 20.66 22.90 8.92
C SER A 101 21.84 22.97 7.94
N VAL A 102 21.57 23.30 6.67
CA VAL A 102 22.61 23.45 5.64
C VAL A 102 23.66 24.46 6.13
N GLY A 103 24.93 24.08 6.05
CA GLY A 103 26.04 24.89 6.58
C GLY A 103 26.37 24.65 8.05
N ALA A 104 25.76 23.66 8.71
CA ALA A 104 26.11 23.28 10.07
C ALA A 104 27.62 22.97 10.22
N ARG A 105 28.23 23.48 11.29
CA ARG A 105 29.65 23.34 11.64
C ARG A 105 29.80 22.40 12.83
N TRP A 106 30.89 21.62 12.83
CA TRP A 106 31.19 20.72 13.93
C TRP A 106 31.56 21.51 15.21
N PRO A 107 31.13 21.06 16.41
CA PRO A 107 30.33 19.86 16.69
C PRO A 107 28.83 20.06 16.41
N ILE A 108 28.21 19.10 15.71
CA ILE A 108 26.76 19.08 15.42
C ILE A 108 26.07 18.23 16.48
N HIS A 109 25.05 18.78 17.13
CA HIS A 109 24.18 18.01 18.01
C HIS A 109 23.18 17.19 17.17
N TYR A 110 23.29 15.86 17.23
CA TYR A 110 22.41 14.92 16.51
C TYR A 110 21.68 14.01 17.50
N GLY A 111 20.59 13.38 17.05
CA GLY A 111 19.73 12.56 17.91
C GLY A 111 18.50 13.34 18.37
N ILE A 112 18.10 13.20 19.64
CA ILE A 112 16.88 13.82 20.19
C ILE A 112 17.15 15.31 20.48
N ARG A 113 16.37 16.20 19.86
CA ARG A 113 16.48 17.65 20.00
C ARG A 113 15.11 18.30 20.14
N ASN A 114 15.06 19.54 20.61
CA ASN A 114 13.78 20.24 20.75
C ASN A 114 13.17 20.52 19.37
N ASP A 115 14.01 20.81 18.37
CA ASP A 115 13.54 21.11 17.02
C ASP A 115 12.97 19.90 16.25
N ASN A 116 13.42 18.68 16.57
CA ASN A 116 12.95 17.45 15.93
C ASN A 116 11.99 16.62 16.78
N ARG A 117 11.69 17.05 18.01
CA ARG A 117 10.63 16.47 18.84
C ARG A 117 9.27 16.47 18.13
N CYS A 118 9.02 17.45 17.25
CA CYS A 118 7.84 17.49 16.38
C CYS A 118 7.70 16.30 15.40
N MET A 119 8.72 15.45 15.26
CA MET A 119 8.72 14.22 14.46
C MET A 119 8.55 12.95 15.30
N MET A 120 8.59 13.07 16.63
CA MET A 120 8.56 11.94 17.56
C MET A 120 7.13 11.52 17.86
N TYR A 121 6.97 10.25 18.23
CA TYR A 121 5.72 9.74 18.76
C TYR A 121 5.61 10.12 20.23
N GLU A 122 4.62 10.94 20.56
CA GLU A 122 4.23 11.29 21.93
C GLU A 122 2.72 11.21 21.99
N GLU A 123 2.20 10.22 22.72
CA GLU A 123 0.78 9.86 22.71
C GLU A 123 -0.11 11.03 23.13
N GLU A 124 0.33 11.79 24.13
CA GLU A 124 -0.38 12.92 24.70
C GLU A 124 -0.48 14.11 23.73
N LEU A 125 0.37 14.14 22.69
CA LEU A 125 0.42 15.19 21.67
C LEU A 125 -0.23 14.77 20.34
N LEU A 126 -0.77 13.56 20.27
CA LEU A 126 -1.47 13.11 19.07
C LEU A 126 -2.81 13.83 18.91
N PRO A 127 -3.22 14.12 17.66
CA PRO A 127 -4.53 14.71 17.39
C PRO A 127 -5.65 13.75 17.83
N GLN A 128 -6.62 14.25 18.61
CA GLN A 128 -7.72 13.46 19.15
C GLN A 128 -9.06 13.77 18.47
N THR A 129 -9.15 14.94 17.84
CA THR A 129 -10.34 15.40 17.11
C THR A 129 -10.13 15.40 15.60
N GLU A 130 -11.23 15.48 14.85
CA GLU A 130 -11.17 15.58 13.39
C GLU A 130 -10.45 16.86 12.93
N GLU A 131 -10.73 17.98 13.60
CA GLU A 131 -10.12 19.27 13.29
C GLU A 131 -8.62 19.25 13.53
N GLU A 132 -8.17 18.68 14.64
CA GLU A 132 -6.75 18.51 14.94
C GLU A 132 -6.09 17.59 13.92
N TRP A 133 -6.67 16.41 13.66
CA TRP A 133 -6.10 15.41 12.75
C TRP A 133 -5.91 15.97 11.33
N ASN A 134 -6.93 16.66 10.83
CA ASN A 134 -6.88 17.22 9.48
C ASN A 134 -5.90 18.40 9.36
N LYS A 135 -5.57 19.08 10.46
CA LYS A 135 -4.55 20.15 10.52
C LYS A 135 -3.15 19.64 10.90
N PHE A 136 -3.06 18.43 11.45
CA PHE A 136 -1.82 17.88 11.97
C PHE A 136 -0.80 17.63 10.86
N GLN A 137 0.47 17.94 11.15
CA GLN A 137 1.54 17.80 10.19
C GLN A 137 2.21 16.42 10.30
N PHE A 138 1.70 15.46 9.54
CA PHE A 138 2.36 14.17 9.37
C PHE A 138 3.54 14.27 8.40
N CYS A 139 4.65 13.63 8.75
CA CYS A 139 5.88 13.64 7.96
C CYS A 139 6.33 12.20 7.68
N GLY A 140 5.97 11.67 6.51
CA GLY A 140 6.17 10.25 6.19
C GLY A 140 7.61 9.78 5.95
N LYS A 141 8.63 10.61 6.20
CA LYS A 141 10.04 10.23 6.11
C LYS A 141 10.69 10.40 7.47
N GLN A 142 11.10 9.30 8.07
CA GLN A 142 11.60 9.25 9.46
C GLN A 142 13.00 9.83 9.64
N HIS A 143 13.79 9.98 8.57
CA HIS A 143 15.17 10.50 8.66
C HIS A 143 15.27 12.03 8.74
N TRP A 144 14.19 12.76 8.51
CA TRP A 144 14.23 14.22 8.51
C TRP A 144 14.53 14.75 9.91
N GLY A 145 15.52 15.64 9.99
CA GLY A 145 15.88 16.28 11.26
C GLY A 145 16.61 15.37 12.23
N PHE A 146 16.96 14.12 11.90
CA PHE A 146 17.75 13.29 12.82
C PHE A 146 19.18 13.84 12.98
N TYR A 147 19.87 14.05 11.85
CA TYR A 147 21.21 14.65 11.83
C TYR A 147 21.11 16.17 11.69
N THR A 148 20.57 16.65 10.57
CA THR A 148 20.27 18.06 10.29
C THR A 148 19.02 18.17 9.42
N TRP A 149 18.49 19.39 9.31
CA TRP A 149 17.38 19.75 8.44
C TRP A 149 17.85 20.24 7.07
N PRO A 150 17.10 19.95 5.99
CA PRO A 150 17.32 20.61 4.72
C PRO A 150 17.07 22.12 4.85
N GLU A 151 17.51 22.89 3.85
CA GLU A 151 17.23 24.32 3.76
C GLU A 151 15.71 24.57 3.80
N LYS A 152 14.97 23.80 2.99
CA LYS A 152 13.51 23.78 2.96
C LYS A 152 13.00 22.35 3.05
N LEU A 153 12.12 22.10 4.02
CA LEU A 153 11.47 20.79 4.16
C LEU A 153 10.16 20.79 3.37
N ILE A 154 10.18 20.23 2.16
CA ILE A 154 8.97 20.00 1.37
C ILE A 154 8.38 18.64 1.72
N THR A 155 7.20 18.64 2.35
CA THR A 155 6.47 17.42 2.76
C THR A 155 5.01 17.51 2.32
N TYR A 156 4.21 16.46 2.59
CA TYR A 156 2.78 16.51 2.35
C TYR A 156 2.12 17.60 3.18
N ALA A 157 1.23 18.37 2.57
CA ALA A 157 0.35 19.26 3.32
C ALA A 157 -0.55 18.43 4.27
N PRO A 158 -1.05 19.03 5.37
CA PRO A 158 -2.02 18.39 6.26
C PRO A 158 -3.19 17.75 5.51
N LEU A 159 -3.78 16.72 6.10
CA LEU A 159 -4.76 15.88 5.44
C LEU A 159 -6.03 16.64 5.03
N GLY A 160 -6.39 17.70 5.76
CA GLY A 160 -7.49 18.60 5.41
C GLY A 160 -7.29 19.33 4.08
N GLU A 161 -6.05 19.50 3.62
CA GLU A 161 -5.71 20.15 2.35
C GLU A 161 -5.63 19.16 1.18
N GLN A 162 -5.71 17.86 1.44
CA GLN A 162 -5.59 16.79 0.45
C GLN A 162 -6.89 16.52 -0.32
N ASN A 163 -7.58 17.58 -0.77
CA ASN A 163 -8.91 17.46 -1.39
C ASN A 163 -8.88 16.70 -2.72
N ALA A 164 -7.86 16.92 -3.56
CA ALA A 164 -7.76 16.30 -4.88
C ALA A 164 -7.59 14.76 -4.84
N ILE A 165 -7.15 14.22 -3.70
CA ILE A 165 -6.93 12.78 -3.53
C ILE A 165 -8.00 12.10 -2.66
N ASP A 166 -8.91 12.87 -2.07
CA ASP A 166 -10.06 12.39 -1.27
C ASP A 166 -11.23 11.97 -2.18
N ARG A 167 -10.90 11.13 -3.17
CA ARG A 167 -11.76 10.70 -4.28
C ARG A 167 -12.85 9.71 -3.85
N THR A 168 -13.89 9.67 -4.66
CA THR A 168 -15.04 8.76 -4.63
C THR A 168 -15.23 8.09 -5.99
N ASP A 169 -16.19 7.18 -6.12
CA ASP A 169 -16.53 6.53 -7.40
C ASP A 169 -16.76 7.51 -8.56
N LYS A 170 -17.31 8.69 -8.27
CA LYS A 170 -17.62 9.73 -9.29
C LYS A 170 -16.37 10.37 -9.88
N ASP A 171 -15.23 10.25 -9.21
CA ASP A 171 -13.96 10.88 -9.60
C ASP A 171 -13.06 9.93 -10.39
N LEU A 172 -13.48 8.68 -10.59
CA LEU A 172 -12.70 7.65 -11.27
C LEU A 172 -12.79 7.82 -12.78
N SER A 173 -11.64 7.71 -13.46
CA SER A 173 -11.61 7.53 -14.91
C SER A 173 -12.23 6.19 -15.32
N GLU A 174 -12.60 6.04 -16.59
CA GLU A 174 -13.20 4.79 -17.09
C GLU A 174 -12.33 3.55 -16.79
N THR A 175 -11.01 3.69 -16.92
CA THR A 175 -10.04 2.65 -16.60
C THR A 175 -10.00 2.32 -15.11
N GLU A 176 -10.04 3.33 -14.25
CA GLU A 176 -10.08 3.13 -12.79
C GLU A 176 -11.40 2.49 -12.36
N SER A 177 -12.52 2.94 -12.93
CA SER A 177 -13.84 2.33 -12.70
C SER A 177 -13.85 0.87 -13.13
N PHE A 178 -13.26 0.52 -14.28
CA PHE A 178 -13.14 -0.88 -14.68
C PHE A 178 -12.37 -1.72 -13.64
N ILE A 179 -11.27 -1.20 -13.09
CA ILE A 179 -10.53 -1.89 -12.03
C ILE A 179 -11.44 -2.09 -10.81
N VAL A 180 -12.04 -1.01 -10.30
CA VAL A 180 -12.89 -1.04 -9.11
C VAL A 180 -14.06 -2.01 -9.28
N GLU A 181 -14.79 -1.94 -10.39
CA GLU A 181 -15.92 -2.83 -10.68
C GLU A 181 -15.47 -4.29 -10.81
N THR A 182 -14.29 -4.54 -11.37
CA THR A 182 -13.75 -5.92 -11.43
C THR A 182 -13.46 -6.46 -10.03
N PHE A 183 -12.94 -5.64 -9.11
CA PHE A 183 -12.74 -6.06 -7.72
C PHE A 183 -14.05 -6.17 -6.92
N ARG A 184 -15.09 -5.41 -7.29
CA ARG A 184 -16.43 -5.51 -6.68
C ARG A 184 -17.19 -6.76 -7.09
N ASP A 185 -16.87 -7.33 -8.24
CA ASP A 185 -17.45 -8.60 -8.66
C ASP A 185 -17.15 -9.71 -7.62
N PRO A 186 -18.17 -10.29 -6.98
CA PRO A 186 -17.98 -11.32 -5.96
C PRO A 186 -17.28 -12.57 -6.50
N GLU A 187 -17.51 -12.93 -7.76
CA GLU A 187 -16.88 -14.12 -8.37
C GLU A 187 -15.38 -13.89 -8.57
N PHE A 188 -15.01 -12.78 -9.22
CA PHE A 188 -13.63 -12.39 -9.41
C PHE A 188 -12.87 -12.30 -8.09
N SER A 189 -13.42 -11.58 -7.11
CA SER A 189 -12.75 -11.32 -5.84
C SER A 189 -12.59 -12.57 -4.98
N ALA A 190 -13.61 -13.45 -4.95
CA ALA A 190 -13.51 -14.76 -4.32
C ALA A 190 -12.48 -15.67 -5.01
N LYS A 191 -12.43 -15.71 -6.35
CA LYS A 191 -11.43 -16.47 -7.09
C LYS A 191 -10.02 -15.92 -6.84
N MET A 192 -9.86 -14.60 -6.79
CA MET A 192 -8.58 -13.95 -6.46
C MET A 192 -8.09 -14.37 -5.07
N ARG A 193 -8.95 -14.30 -4.04
CA ARG A 193 -8.61 -14.75 -2.68
C ARG A 193 -8.09 -16.19 -2.68
N THR A 194 -8.80 -17.11 -3.33
CA THR A 194 -8.41 -18.52 -3.40
C THR A 194 -7.07 -18.71 -4.10
N LEU A 195 -6.89 -18.09 -5.27
CA LEU A 195 -5.66 -18.27 -6.05
C LEU A 195 -4.44 -17.63 -5.40
N PHE A 196 -4.59 -16.45 -4.80
CA PHE A 196 -3.49 -15.74 -4.14
C PHE A 196 -3.05 -16.43 -2.85
N ALA A 197 -3.98 -17.09 -2.15
CA ALA A 197 -3.65 -17.89 -0.97
C ALA A 197 -2.85 -19.16 -1.34
N VAL A 198 -3.19 -19.80 -2.46
CA VAL A 198 -2.55 -21.07 -2.90
C VAL A 198 -1.24 -20.85 -3.67
N GLU A 199 -0.88 -19.61 -4.03
CA GLU A 199 0.38 -19.30 -4.70
C GLU A 199 1.60 -19.48 -3.77
N GLU A 200 1.96 -20.74 -3.56
CA GLU A 200 3.17 -21.16 -2.89
C GLU A 200 4.37 -20.97 -3.84
N SER A 201 5.28 -20.08 -3.46
CA SER A 201 6.69 -20.35 -3.68
C SER A 201 7.16 -21.34 -2.62
N LYS A 202 8.20 -22.13 -2.93
CA LYS A 202 8.92 -22.93 -1.92
C LYS A 202 9.31 -22.13 -0.67
N ASP A 203 9.39 -20.81 -0.80
CA ASP A 203 9.47 -19.86 0.31
C ASP A 203 8.06 -19.33 0.64
N GLU A 204 7.50 -19.72 1.76
CA GLU A 204 6.24 -19.20 2.34
C GLU A 204 6.37 -17.75 2.87
N ALA A 205 7.10 -16.91 2.14
CA ALA A 205 7.49 -15.58 2.56
C ALA A 205 6.51 -14.52 2.03
N PHE A 206 6.28 -13.50 2.85
CA PHE A 206 5.52 -12.29 2.52
C PHE A 206 5.86 -11.76 1.12
N ASN A 207 4.86 -11.63 0.25
CA ASN A 207 5.04 -11.22 -1.13
C ASN A 207 4.94 -9.69 -1.28
N ALA A 208 6.09 -9.04 -1.47
CA ALA A 208 6.19 -7.60 -1.66
C ALA A 208 5.42 -7.06 -2.89
N VAL A 209 5.20 -7.89 -3.92
CA VAL A 209 4.46 -7.51 -5.13
C VAL A 209 2.96 -7.49 -4.84
N ASN A 210 2.44 -8.48 -4.12
CA ASN A 210 1.06 -8.51 -3.66
C ASN A 210 0.78 -7.32 -2.72
N PHE A 211 1.66 -7.08 -1.75
CA PHE A 211 1.62 -5.88 -0.92
C PHE A 211 1.54 -4.59 -1.77
N SER A 212 2.36 -4.49 -2.82
CA SER A 212 2.38 -3.31 -3.70
C SER A 212 1.08 -3.13 -4.48
N LEU A 213 0.42 -4.24 -4.88
CA LEU A 213 -0.90 -4.22 -5.49
C LEU A 213 -1.93 -3.65 -4.51
N PHE A 214 -2.05 -4.25 -3.31
CA PHE A 214 -3.03 -3.81 -2.31
C PHE A 214 -2.77 -2.36 -1.85
N GLN A 215 -1.51 -2.01 -1.59
CA GLN A 215 -1.14 -0.61 -1.30
C GLN A 215 -1.53 0.33 -2.45
N GLY A 216 -1.38 -0.11 -3.70
CA GLY A 216 -1.81 0.62 -4.88
C GLY A 216 -3.32 0.86 -4.89
N LEU A 217 -4.12 -0.18 -4.64
CA LEU A 217 -5.59 -0.11 -4.62
C LEU A 217 -6.08 0.90 -3.59
N PHE A 218 -5.66 0.78 -2.33
CA PHE A 218 -6.11 1.66 -1.26
C PHE A 218 -5.54 3.09 -1.35
N ARG A 219 -4.37 3.27 -1.99
CA ARG A 219 -3.82 4.60 -2.27
C ARG A 219 -4.54 5.31 -3.41
N CYS A 220 -5.00 4.58 -4.43
CA CYS A 220 -5.65 5.19 -5.57
C CYS A 220 -7.15 5.35 -5.31
N PHE A 221 -7.81 4.35 -4.75
CA PHE A 221 -9.26 4.28 -4.66
C PHE A 221 -9.80 4.55 -3.26
N ASN A 222 -8.95 4.96 -2.31
CA ASN A 222 -9.35 5.19 -0.92
C ASN A 222 -10.12 3.99 -0.33
N ASP A 223 -11.22 4.25 0.38
CA ASP A 223 -12.03 3.24 1.05
C ASP A 223 -13.10 2.59 0.15
N ILE A 224 -13.11 2.89 -1.17
CA ILE A 224 -14.08 2.36 -2.15
C ILE A 224 -14.12 0.82 -2.13
N LEU A 225 -12.95 0.18 -1.94
CA LEU A 225 -12.81 -1.28 -1.90
C LEU A 225 -12.73 -1.84 -0.47
N CYS A 226 -12.92 -1.02 0.58
CA CYS A 226 -12.80 -1.50 1.96
C CYS A 226 -13.85 -2.55 2.32
N SER A 227 -15.09 -2.43 1.83
CA SER A 227 -16.13 -3.44 2.10
C SER A 227 -15.75 -4.80 1.55
N VAL A 228 -15.32 -4.86 0.29
CA VAL A 228 -14.86 -6.08 -0.39
C VAL A 228 -13.71 -6.74 0.39
N PHE A 229 -12.66 -5.97 0.69
CA PHE A 229 -11.50 -6.53 1.38
C PHE A 229 -11.74 -6.84 2.86
N LYS A 230 -12.69 -6.16 3.52
CA LYS A 230 -13.12 -6.54 4.86
C LYS A 230 -13.70 -7.96 4.88
N GLU A 231 -14.62 -8.27 3.96
CA GLU A 231 -15.21 -9.61 3.86
C GLU A 231 -14.16 -10.69 3.61
N HIS A 232 -13.17 -10.41 2.75
CA HIS A 232 -12.06 -11.34 2.53
C HIS A 232 -11.16 -11.50 3.76
N LEU A 233 -10.83 -10.41 4.45
CA LEU A 233 -10.01 -10.46 5.67
C LEU A 233 -10.70 -11.23 6.79
N GLU A 234 -12.00 -11.08 6.97
CA GLU A 234 -12.79 -11.86 7.95
C GLU A 234 -12.65 -13.37 7.72
N VAL A 235 -12.60 -13.82 6.46
CA VAL A 235 -12.37 -15.23 6.12
C VAL A 235 -10.91 -15.63 6.34
N LEU A 236 -9.96 -14.85 5.84
CA LEU A 236 -8.54 -15.22 5.84
C LEU A 236 -7.94 -15.22 7.25
N ILE A 237 -8.28 -14.24 8.08
CA ILE A 237 -7.78 -14.09 9.46
C ILE A 237 -8.30 -15.21 10.39
N LEU A 238 -9.48 -15.77 10.09
CA LEU A 238 -10.02 -16.90 10.87
C LEU A 238 -9.51 -18.25 10.37
N SER A 239 -8.81 -18.28 9.23
CA SER A 239 -8.31 -19.52 8.67
C SER A 239 -7.13 -20.06 9.50
N PRO A 240 -7.11 -21.37 9.78
CA PRO A 240 -5.98 -22.03 10.44
C PRO A 240 -4.77 -22.24 9.52
N LYS A 241 -4.89 -21.91 8.22
CA LYS A 241 -3.85 -22.14 7.21
C LYS A 241 -2.86 -20.97 7.17
N GLY A 242 -1.56 -21.26 7.25
CA GLY A 242 -0.51 -20.25 7.15
C GLY A 242 -0.55 -19.42 5.86
N ALA A 243 -0.92 -20.04 4.74
CA ALA A 243 -1.01 -19.36 3.44
C ALA A 243 -2.16 -18.33 3.36
N ASP A 244 -3.30 -18.61 4.01
CA ASP A 244 -4.41 -17.66 4.12
C ASP A 244 -4.02 -16.46 5.01
N GLN A 245 -3.36 -16.73 6.14
CA GLN A 245 -2.84 -15.70 7.05
C GLN A 245 -1.76 -14.82 6.39
N LYS A 246 -0.91 -15.42 5.55
CA LYS A 246 0.07 -14.69 4.74
C LYS A 246 -0.64 -13.70 3.80
N LEU A 247 -1.66 -14.16 3.05
CA LEU A 247 -2.42 -13.26 2.19
C LEU A 247 -3.14 -12.17 3.01
N ALA A 248 -3.69 -12.51 4.17
CA ALA A 248 -4.28 -11.52 5.07
C ALA A 248 -3.27 -10.44 5.47
N SER A 249 -2.04 -10.84 5.85
CA SER A 249 -1.00 -9.92 6.26
C SER A 249 -0.54 -9.01 5.11
N GLU A 250 -0.50 -9.51 3.87
CA GLU A 250 -0.22 -8.71 2.65
C GLU A 250 -1.31 -7.67 2.38
N ILE A 251 -2.60 -8.05 2.51
CA ILE A 251 -3.74 -7.15 2.34
C ILE A 251 -3.73 -6.08 3.44
N VAL A 252 -3.53 -6.46 4.71
CA VAL A 252 -3.47 -5.54 5.85
C VAL A 252 -2.33 -4.53 5.69
N ALA A 253 -1.13 -5.00 5.34
CA ALA A 253 0.01 -4.12 5.09
C ALA A 253 -0.29 -3.12 3.95
N GLY A 254 -0.96 -3.59 2.89
CA GLY A 254 -1.40 -2.78 1.77
C GLY A 254 -2.43 -1.72 2.18
N LEU A 255 -3.45 -2.11 2.94
CA LEU A 255 -4.52 -1.23 3.43
C LEU A 255 -3.98 -0.12 4.31
N ILE A 256 -3.25 -0.46 5.38
CA ILE A 256 -2.75 0.53 6.33
C ILE A 256 -1.79 1.51 5.62
N ASN A 257 -0.85 1.02 4.83
CA ASN A 257 0.09 1.89 4.11
C ASN A 257 -0.54 2.67 2.94
N GLY A 258 -1.61 2.14 2.35
CA GLY A 258 -2.40 2.83 1.33
C GLY A 258 -3.23 3.97 1.91
N SER A 259 -3.66 3.83 3.17
CA SER A 259 -4.54 4.77 3.86
C SER A 259 -3.85 6.04 4.40
N LYS A 260 -2.52 6.13 4.35
CA LYS A 260 -1.75 7.19 5.03
C LYS A 260 -2.07 8.65 4.65
N LEU A 261 -2.80 8.88 3.56
CA LEU A 261 -3.24 10.21 3.14
C LEU A 261 -4.76 10.37 3.19
N TRP A 262 -5.46 9.44 3.82
CA TRP A 262 -6.90 9.52 4.05
C TRP A 262 -7.22 10.50 5.17
N LYS A 263 -8.28 11.28 4.99
CA LYS A 263 -8.82 12.15 6.04
C LYS A 263 -9.36 11.33 7.22
N TRP A 264 -9.52 12.00 8.35
CA TRP A 264 -9.97 11.42 9.62
C TRP A 264 -11.15 10.46 9.48
N GLY A 265 -12.24 10.89 8.82
CA GLY A 265 -13.45 10.07 8.69
C GLY A 265 -13.20 8.69 8.06
N ARG A 266 -12.35 8.60 7.03
CA ARG A 266 -12.00 7.32 6.38
C ARG A 266 -11.06 6.48 7.25
N GLN A 267 -10.05 7.11 7.85
CA GLN A 267 -9.15 6.45 8.82
C GLN A 267 -9.94 5.83 9.97
N LYS A 268 -10.82 6.61 10.62
CA LYS A 268 -11.64 6.16 11.73
C LYS A 268 -12.54 4.99 11.33
N ARG A 269 -13.23 5.08 10.19
CA ARG A 269 -14.06 3.96 9.68
C ARG A 269 -13.26 2.69 9.42
N MET A 270 -12.08 2.81 8.81
CA MET A 270 -11.19 1.69 8.56
C MET A 270 -10.77 1.01 9.87
N TRP A 271 -10.22 1.78 10.81
CA TRP A 271 -9.75 1.25 12.10
C TRP A 271 -10.88 0.67 12.95
N THR A 272 -12.11 1.19 12.84
CA THR A 272 -13.28 0.68 13.59
C THR A 272 -13.51 -0.82 13.36
N TRP A 273 -13.36 -1.31 12.12
CA TRP A 273 -13.51 -2.73 11.82
C TRP A 273 -12.18 -3.47 11.76
N LEU A 274 -11.08 -2.79 11.42
CA LEU A 274 -9.77 -3.45 11.28
C LEU A 274 -9.14 -3.77 12.64
N SER A 275 -9.24 -2.89 13.63
CA SER A 275 -8.66 -3.09 14.96
C SER A 275 -9.11 -4.39 15.66
N PRO A 276 -10.43 -4.69 15.76
CA PRO A 276 -10.87 -5.96 16.35
C PRO A 276 -10.43 -7.18 15.53
N LEU A 277 -10.37 -7.08 14.19
CA LEU A 277 -9.87 -8.17 13.34
C LEU A 277 -8.39 -8.44 13.57
N LEU A 278 -7.56 -7.40 13.65
CA LEU A 278 -6.12 -7.56 13.91
C LEU A 278 -5.85 -8.08 15.32
N THR A 279 -6.61 -7.61 16.32
CA THR A 279 -6.52 -8.16 17.68
C THR A 279 -6.76 -9.67 17.65
N ARG A 280 -7.83 -10.11 17.00
CA ARG A 280 -8.14 -11.53 16.84
C ARG A 280 -7.09 -12.28 16.03
N ALA A 281 -6.54 -11.67 14.99
CA ALA A 281 -5.48 -12.26 14.17
C ALA A 281 -4.24 -12.58 15.02
N PHE A 282 -3.78 -11.60 15.81
CA PHE A 282 -2.59 -11.76 16.64
C PHE A 282 -2.81 -12.68 17.84
N GLU A 283 -4.00 -12.70 18.43
CA GLU A 283 -4.35 -13.63 19.52
C GLU A 283 -4.39 -15.10 19.08
N ASN A 284 -4.84 -15.36 17.84
CA ASN A 284 -5.03 -16.71 17.32
C ASN A 284 -3.92 -17.13 16.34
N MET A 285 -2.88 -16.32 16.20
CA MET A 285 -1.79 -16.54 15.26
C MET A 285 -1.03 -17.81 15.61
N LYS A 286 -0.82 -18.67 14.61
CA LYS A 286 0.05 -19.84 14.73
C LYS A 286 1.49 -19.51 14.35
N GLU A 287 2.44 -20.35 14.78
CA GLU A 287 3.87 -20.21 14.52
C GLU A 287 4.20 -20.00 13.04
N GLU A 288 3.58 -20.76 12.13
CA GLU A 288 3.76 -20.65 10.67
C GLU A 288 3.38 -19.25 10.12
N ALA A 289 2.39 -18.60 10.73
CA ALA A 289 1.91 -17.28 10.32
C ALA A 289 2.73 -16.14 10.94
N MET A 290 3.44 -16.40 12.04
CA MET A 290 4.16 -15.39 12.83
C MET A 290 5.16 -14.60 12.00
N ARG A 291 5.98 -15.29 11.21
CA ARG A 291 6.97 -14.63 10.35
C ARG A 291 6.32 -13.62 9.40
N ASN A 292 5.20 -13.98 8.78
CA ASN A 292 4.53 -13.13 7.78
C ASN A 292 3.81 -11.95 8.42
N TRP A 293 3.24 -12.11 9.63
CA TRP A 293 2.70 -11.01 10.40
C TRP A 293 3.79 -10.08 10.96
N GLY A 294 4.93 -10.62 11.38
CA GLY A 294 6.10 -9.83 11.76
C GLY A 294 6.61 -8.95 10.61
N VAL A 295 6.72 -9.53 9.40
CA VAL A 295 7.06 -8.76 8.19
C VAL A 295 5.98 -7.73 7.84
N CYS A 296 4.70 -8.06 8.00
CA CYS A 296 3.60 -7.12 7.82
C CYS A 296 3.73 -5.89 8.74
N VAL A 297 3.91 -6.11 10.05
CA VAL A 297 4.09 -5.03 11.04
C VAL A 297 5.34 -4.20 10.73
N ALA A 298 6.48 -4.85 10.47
CA ALA A 298 7.70 -4.16 10.08
C ALA A 298 7.53 -3.32 8.80
N THR A 299 6.79 -3.83 7.81
CA THR A 299 6.49 -3.12 6.56
C THR A 299 5.59 -1.92 6.81
N ILE A 300 4.58 -2.03 7.67
CA ILE A 300 3.72 -0.92 8.09
C ILE A 300 4.55 0.17 8.77
N CYS A 301 5.32 -0.20 9.80
CA CYS A 301 6.15 0.75 10.55
C CYS A 301 7.24 1.40 9.70
N GLY A 302 7.80 0.69 8.70
CA GLY A 302 8.80 1.23 7.80
C GLY A 302 8.26 2.14 6.69
N CYS A 303 6.97 2.01 6.33
CA CYS A 303 6.36 2.76 5.24
C CYS A 303 5.42 3.90 5.69
N SER A 304 4.97 3.85 6.94
CA SER A 304 4.04 4.80 7.54
C SER A 304 4.73 5.71 8.55
N GLU A 305 4.04 6.79 8.85
CA GLU A 305 4.42 7.73 9.89
C GLU A 305 3.94 7.17 11.24
N SER A 306 4.79 7.20 12.28
CA SER A 306 4.52 6.51 13.56
C SER A 306 3.33 7.08 14.33
N ARG A 307 3.13 8.40 14.34
CA ARG A 307 1.99 9.09 14.97
C ARG A 307 0.65 8.72 14.32
N MET A 308 0.64 8.24 13.07
CA MET A 308 -0.57 7.67 12.45
C MET A 308 -0.88 6.24 12.91
N LEU A 309 0.09 5.54 13.52
CA LEU A 309 -0.01 4.12 13.84
C LEU A 309 -0.49 3.82 15.26
N LYS A 310 -0.94 4.82 16.02
CA LYS A 310 -1.46 4.62 17.38
C LYS A 310 -2.42 3.41 17.50
N PRO A 311 -3.44 3.23 16.63
CA PRO A 311 -4.32 2.06 16.74
C PRO A 311 -3.59 0.71 16.64
N LEU A 312 -2.56 0.61 15.80
CA LEU A 312 -1.75 -0.61 15.69
C LEU A 312 -0.85 -0.79 16.91
N LEU A 313 -0.21 0.29 17.38
CA LEU A 313 0.67 0.26 18.56
C LEU A 313 -0.13 -0.14 19.80
N ASP A 314 -1.32 0.41 20.00
CA ASP A 314 -2.22 0.07 21.10
C ASP A 314 -2.55 -1.43 21.10
N ILE A 315 -2.87 -2.01 19.93
CA ILE A 315 -3.12 -3.44 19.78
C ILE A 315 -1.88 -4.24 20.21
N LEU A 316 -0.71 -3.92 19.66
CA LEU A 316 0.53 -4.64 19.96
C LEU A 316 0.90 -4.57 21.44
N PHE A 317 0.86 -3.38 22.05
CA PHE A 317 1.16 -3.22 23.48
C PHE A 317 0.12 -3.89 24.38
N SER A 318 -1.16 -3.89 23.99
CA SER A 318 -2.20 -4.59 24.74
C SER A 318 -2.00 -6.10 24.77
N LEU A 319 -1.41 -6.67 23.71
CA LEU A 319 -1.12 -8.11 23.63
C LEU A 319 0.09 -8.47 24.49
N ILE A 320 1.14 -7.66 24.46
CA ILE A 320 2.37 -7.86 25.26
C ILE A 320 2.08 -7.71 26.76
N SER A 321 1.15 -6.83 27.13
CA SER A 321 0.83 -6.55 28.54
C SER A 321 -0.05 -7.61 29.20
N ARG A 322 -0.51 -8.63 28.46
CA ARG A 322 -1.33 -9.71 29.04
C ARG A 322 -0.44 -10.67 29.83
N PRO A 323 -0.81 -11.03 31.07
CA PRO A 323 -0.13 -12.09 31.78
C PRO A 323 -0.29 -13.40 31.00
N THR A 324 0.81 -13.93 30.48
CA THR A 324 0.84 -15.15 29.69
C THR A 324 0.84 -16.38 30.59
N GLU A 325 -0.12 -17.28 30.42
CA GLU A 325 -0.16 -18.58 31.12
C GLU A 325 0.90 -19.59 30.61
N SER A 326 1.53 -19.32 29.46
CA SER A 326 2.60 -20.15 28.91
C SER A 326 3.82 -19.32 28.49
N ALA A 327 5.01 -19.86 28.75
CA ALA A 327 6.30 -19.22 28.46
C ALA A 327 6.53 -18.92 26.96
N PHE A 328 5.78 -19.58 26.07
CA PHE A 328 5.90 -19.38 24.62
C PHE A 328 5.33 -18.02 24.18
N ALA A 329 4.19 -17.60 24.74
CA ALA A 329 3.55 -16.34 24.39
C ALA A 329 4.35 -15.08 24.82
N ALA A 330 5.34 -15.24 25.72
CA ALA A 330 6.22 -14.15 26.16
C ALA A 330 7.55 -14.08 25.38
N GLN A 331 7.89 -15.11 24.59
CA GLN A 331 9.15 -15.19 23.82
C GLN A 331 8.97 -14.99 22.31
N SER A 332 7.73 -14.87 21.84
CA SER A 332 7.34 -14.82 20.43
C SER A 332 7.22 -13.38 19.92
#